data_AF-A0A7W1L4F6-F1
#
_entry.id   AF-A0A7W1L4F6-F1
#
_cell.length_a   1.000
_cell.length_b   1.000
_cell.length_c   1.000
_cell.angle_alpha   90.00
_cell.angle_beta   90.00
_cell.angle_gamma   90.00
#
_symmetry.space_group_name_H-M   'P 1'
#
loop_
_entity.id
_entity.type
_entity.pdbx_description
1 polymer ?
#
loop_
_entity_poly.entity_id
_entity_poly.type
_entity_poly.pdbx_seq_one_letter_code
_entity_poly.pdbx_strand_id
1 'polypeptide(L)'
;MSRMHNPAHPGKVLREYLPNDLAVTDVAKRLGVTRQALSALLNGRAGVSAGMALRLEAALGTSAEMWVEMQASYNLWQARKQRLPKVTRIAA
;
A
#
# COMPACT_ATOMS: atom_id res chain seq x y z
N MET A 1 11.25 13.55 9.29
CA MET A 1 11.15 12.45 8.31
C MET A 1 11.31 13.03 6.92
N SER A 2 12.35 12.61 6.18
CA SER A 2 12.62 13.09 4.82
C SER A 2 11.52 12.63 3.88
N ARG A 3 10.88 13.59 3.19
CA ARG A 3 9.78 13.30 2.28
C ARG A 3 10.35 12.69 1.00
N MET A 4 10.13 11.39 0.78
CA MET A 4 10.59 10.72 -0.44
C MET A 4 9.99 11.38 -1.68
N HIS A 5 10.83 11.66 -2.68
CA HIS A 5 10.40 12.07 -4.01
C HIS A 5 10.00 10.80 -4.78
N ASN A 6 8.77 10.73 -5.29
CA ASN A 6 8.23 9.55 -5.99
C ASN A 6 8.25 8.24 -5.15
N PRO A 7 7.51 8.19 -4.02
CA PRO A 7 7.35 6.96 -3.25
C PRO A 7 6.75 5.83 -4.11
N ALA A 8 7.30 4.62 -3.95
CA ALA A 8 6.80 3.43 -4.63
C ALA A 8 5.38 3.05 -4.13
N HIS A 9 4.58 2.43 -5.01
CA HIS A 9 3.28 1.90 -4.61
C HIS A 9 3.49 0.70 -3.66
N PRO A 10 2.85 0.63 -2.48
CA PRO A 10 3.11 -0.44 -1.51
C PRO A 10 2.86 -1.85 -2.06
N GLY A 11 1.83 -2.02 -2.87
CA GLY A 11 1.59 -3.30 -3.56
C GLY A 11 2.68 -3.73 -4.56
N LYS A 12 3.45 -2.80 -5.12
CA LYS A 12 4.62 -3.14 -5.95
C LYS A 12 5.80 -3.60 -5.09
N VAL A 13 6.01 -2.92 -3.97
CA VAL A 13 7.00 -3.34 -2.95
C VAL A 13 6.64 -4.71 -2.38
N LEU A 14 5.36 -4.95 -2.06
CA LEU A 14 4.87 -6.25 -1.58
C LEU A 14 5.21 -7.41 -2.52
N ARG A 15 5.31 -7.17 -3.84
CA ARG A 15 5.72 -8.19 -4.80
C ARG A 15 7.09 -8.79 -4.47
N GLU A 16 8.00 -7.99 -3.93
CA GLU A 16 9.38 -8.40 -3.57
C GLU A 16 9.43 -9.21 -2.27
N TYR A 17 8.41 -9.09 -1.42
CA TYR A 17 8.26 -9.89 -0.20
C TYR A 17 7.63 -11.26 -0.43
N LEU A 18 6.99 -11.47 -1.59
CA LEU A 18 6.33 -12.72 -1.90
C LEU A 18 7.28 -13.66 -2.67
N PRO A 19 7.30 -14.96 -2.34
CA PRO A 19 8.07 -15.93 -3.11
C PRO A 19 7.61 -15.98 -4.58
N ASN A 20 8.55 -16.01 -5.52
CA ASN A 20 8.26 -15.99 -6.97
C ASN A 20 7.53 -17.25 -7.47
N ASP A 21 7.69 -18.37 -6.75
CA ASP A 21 7.10 -19.66 -7.02
C ASP A 21 5.69 -19.82 -6.43
N LEU A 22 5.27 -18.91 -5.53
CA LEU A 22 3.98 -19.02 -4.87
C LEU A 22 2.86 -18.41 -5.74
N ALA A 23 1.83 -19.19 -6.00
CA ALA A 23 0.66 -18.70 -6.73
C ALA A 23 -0.06 -17.61 -5.93
N VAL A 24 -0.46 -16.53 -6.61
CA VAL A 24 -1.23 -15.42 -6.01
C VAL A 24 -2.50 -15.91 -5.30
N THR A 25 -3.10 -16.99 -5.79
CA THR A 25 -4.25 -17.66 -5.14
C THR A 25 -3.94 -18.16 -3.75
N ASP A 26 -2.76 -18.72 -3.53
CA ASP A 26 -2.39 -19.31 -2.25
C ASP A 26 -1.98 -18.23 -1.25
N VAL A 27 -1.29 -17.19 -1.72
CA VAL A 27 -1.04 -15.98 -0.92
C VAL A 27 -2.36 -15.35 -0.47
N ALA A 28 -3.31 -15.18 -1.40
CA ALA A 28 -4.60 -14.56 -1.08
C ALA A 28 -5.37 -15.37 -0.03
N LYS A 29 -5.38 -16.71 -0.14
CA LYS A 29 -5.97 -17.60 0.86
C LYS A 29 -5.31 -17.43 2.23
N ARG A 30 -3.98 -17.42 2.30
CA ARG A 30 -3.23 -17.23 3.56
C ARG A 30 -3.50 -15.86 4.20
N LEU A 31 -3.68 -14.82 3.39
CA LEU A 31 -4.05 -13.48 3.85
C LEU A 31 -5.55 -13.33 4.16
N GLY A 32 -6.37 -14.34 3.88
CA GLY A 32 -7.83 -14.27 4.09
C GLY A 32 -8.51 -13.21 3.20
N VAL A 33 -8.04 -13.06 1.96
CA VAL A 33 -8.59 -12.11 0.97
C VAL A 33 -8.89 -12.81 -0.35
N THR A 34 -9.69 -12.17 -1.20
CA THR A 34 -9.92 -12.70 -2.55
C THR A 34 -8.64 -12.58 -3.39
N ARG A 35 -8.45 -13.52 -4.31
CA ARG A 35 -7.37 -13.46 -5.31
C ARG A 35 -7.40 -12.13 -6.09
N GLN A 36 -8.60 -11.63 -6.41
CA GLN A 36 -8.78 -10.38 -7.13
C GLN A 36 -8.29 -9.18 -6.32
N ALA A 37 -8.60 -9.12 -5.02
CA ALA A 37 -8.14 -8.04 -4.15
C ALA A 37 -6.61 -8.02 -4.05
N LEU A 38 -5.99 -9.17 -3.82
CA LEU A 38 -4.53 -9.26 -3.79
C LEU A 38 -3.90 -8.92 -5.15
N SER A 39 -4.49 -9.40 -6.26
CA SER A 39 -4.00 -9.08 -7.60
C SER A 39 -4.10 -7.59 -7.92
N ALA A 40 -5.19 -6.92 -7.54
CA ALA A 40 -5.33 -5.48 -7.69
C ALA A 40 -4.27 -4.72 -6.89
N LEU A 41 -4.01 -5.13 -5.65
CA LEU A 41 -2.95 -4.57 -4.81
C LEU A 41 -1.57 -4.73 -5.46
N LEU A 42 -1.17 -5.96 -5.81
CA LEU A 42 0.14 -6.25 -6.41
C LEU A 42 0.37 -5.53 -7.75
N ASN A 43 -0.72 -5.21 -8.46
CA ASN A 43 -0.66 -4.47 -9.71
C ASN A 43 -0.72 -2.95 -9.54
N GLY A 44 -0.79 -2.44 -8.30
CA GLY A 44 -0.86 -1.01 -8.03
C GLY A 44 -2.21 -0.37 -8.33
N ARG A 45 -3.27 -1.18 -8.42
CA ARG A 45 -4.65 -0.75 -8.70
C ARG A 45 -5.50 -0.61 -7.44
N ALA A 46 -5.02 -1.12 -6.30
CA ALA A 46 -5.64 -0.97 -4.99
C ALA A 46 -4.54 -0.66 -3.96
N GLY A 47 -4.88 0.14 -2.94
CA GLY A 47 -3.96 0.47 -1.85
C GLY A 47 -4.00 -0.53 -0.69
N VAL A 48 -3.06 -0.41 0.23
CA VAL A 48 -3.04 -1.12 1.51
C VAL A 48 -3.90 -0.38 2.51
N SER A 49 -4.99 -1.01 2.97
CA SER A 49 -5.76 -0.54 4.12
C SER A 49 -5.11 -0.97 5.44
N ALA A 50 -5.50 -0.37 6.56
CA ALA A 50 -5.03 -0.81 7.89
C ALA A 50 -5.32 -2.30 8.14
N GLY A 51 -6.50 -2.79 7.76
CA GLY A 51 -6.83 -4.21 7.87
C GLY A 51 -6.00 -5.11 6.96
N MET A 52 -5.54 -4.63 5.79
CA MET A 52 -4.60 -5.37 4.97
C MET A 52 -3.20 -5.35 5.59
N ALA A 53 -2.75 -4.22 6.15
CA ALA A 53 -1.46 -4.10 6.81
C ALA A 53 -1.31 -5.11 7.96
N LEU A 54 -2.33 -5.24 8.83
CA LEU A 54 -2.35 -6.25 9.90
C LEU A 54 -2.29 -7.69 9.38
N ARG A 55 -2.90 -7.99 8.23
CA ARG A 55 -2.80 -9.31 7.58
C ARG A 55 -1.38 -9.57 7.08
N LEU A 56 -0.74 -8.56 6.49
CA LEU A 56 0.65 -8.65 6.02
C LEU A 56 1.62 -8.80 7.19
N GLU A 57 1.37 -8.15 8.31
CA GLU A 57 2.15 -8.33 9.54
C GLU A 57 2.07 -9.78 10.03
N ALA A 58 0.85 -10.31 10.19
CA ALA A 58 0.67 -11.68 10.63
C ALA A 58 1.25 -12.72 9.66
N ALA A 59 1.21 -12.47 8.34
CA ALA A 59 1.65 -13.42 7.33
C ALA A 59 3.14 -13.35 7.00
N LEU A 60 3.78 -12.17 7.12
CA LEU A 60 5.14 -11.91 6.66
C LEU A 60 6.10 -11.48 7.78
N GLY A 61 5.60 -11.23 9.00
CA GLY A 61 6.41 -10.70 10.11
C GLY A 61 6.91 -9.27 9.90
N THR A 62 6.25 -8.50 9.02
CA THR A 62 6.57 -7.10 8.74
C THR A 62 5.72 -6.16 9.58
N SER A 63 6.13 -4.92 9.85
CA SER A 63 5.30 -3.97 10.63
C SER A 63 4.09 -3.49 9.82
N ALA A 64 2.90 -3.50 10.42
CA ALA A 64 1.70 -2.92 9.84
C ALA A 64 1.84 -1.40 9.63
N GLU A 65 2.46 -0.69 10.58
CA GLU A 65 2.72 0.76 10.50
C GLU A 65 3.58 1.10 9.28
N MET A 66 4.60 0.30 8.98
CA MET A 66 5.45 0.47 7.79
C MET A 66 4.60 0.50 6.52
N TRP A 67 3.67 -0.44 6.36
CA TRP A 67 2.80 -0.50 5.18
C TRP A 67 1.84 0.70 5.10
N VAL A 68 1.28 1.11 6.24
CA VAL A 68 0.39 2.27 6.32
C VAL A 68 1.12 3.56 5.99
N GLU A 69 2.33 3.76 6.53
CA GLU A 69 3.15 4.94 6.25
C GLU A 69 3.57 5.01 4.77
N MET A 70 3.94 3.86 4.18
CA MET A 70 4.25 3.77 2.75
C MET A 70 3.03 4.13 1.89
N GLN A 71 1.84 3.63 2.25
CA GLN A 71 0.61 3.97 1.55
C GLN A 71 0.25 5.45 1.69
N ALA A 72 0.40 6.03 2.89
CA ALA A 72 0.16 7.45 3.13
C ALA A 72 1.10 8.32 2.30
N SER A 73 2.39 7.97 2.26
CA SER A 73 3.40 8.64 1.44
C SER A 73 3.05 8.58 -0.05
N TYR A 74 2.69 7.40 -0.56
CA TYR A 74 2.23 7.21 -1.94
C TYR A 74 1.00 8.06 -2.26
N ASN A 75 -0.03 7.99 -1.42
CA ASN A 75 -1.28 8.73 -1.59
C ASN A 75 -1.05 10.24 -1.63
N LEU A 76 -0.27 10.77 -0.68
CA LEU A 76 0.07 12.19 -0.65
C LEU A 76 0.82 12.61 -1.91
N TRP A 77 1.77 11.80 -2.39
CA TRP A 77 2.50 12.12 -3.61
C TRP A 77 1.60 12.14 -4.85
N GLN A 78 0.68 11.17 -4.99
CA GLN A 78 -0.28 11.20 -6.10
C GLN A 78 -1.24 12.39 -5.99
N ALA A 79 -1.79 12.65 -4.80
CA ALA A 79 -2.70 13.76 -4.56
C ALA A 79 -2.07 15.13 -4.88
N ARG A 80 -0.78 15.30 -4.61
CA ARG A 80 -0.02 16.52 -4.92
C ARG A 80 0.13 16.83 -6.41
N LYS A 81 0.00 15.81 -7.27
CA LYS A 81 0.00 16.01 -8.72
C LYS A 81 -1.34 16.53 -9.24
N GLN A 82 -2.40 16.40 -8.44
CA GLN A 82 -3.72 16.86 -8.79
C GLN A 82 -3.86 18.32 -8.38
N ARG A 83 -4.68 19.06 -9.14
CA ARG A 83 -5.02 20.43 -8.77
C ARG A 83 -5.96 20.40 -7.58
N LEU A 84 -5.52 20.95 -6.45
CA LEU A 84 -6.38 21.14 -5.30
C LEU A 84 -7.43 22.23 -5.61
N PRO A 85 -8.63 22.16 -5.02
CA PRO A 85 -9.55 23.29 -5.03
C PRO A 85 -8.89 24.51 -4.37
N LYS A 86 -9.49 25.69 -4.56
CA LYS A 86 -9.01 26.89 -3.87
C LYS A 86 -9.21 26.72 -2.36
N VAL A 87 -8.14 26.38 -1.66
CA VAL A 87 -8.13 26.26 -0.19
C VAL A 87 -7.66 27.59 0.38
N THR A 88 -8.46 28.19 1.26
CA THR A 88 -8.04 29.33 2.07
C THR A 88 -7.48 28.80 3.39
N ARG A 89 -6.33 29.33 3.81
CA ARG A 89 -5.71 28.99 5.09
C ARG A 89 -6.65 29.38 6.23
N ILE A 90 -6.98 28.44 7.11
CA ILE A 90 -7.75 28.70 8.33
C ILE A 90 -6.77 29.32 9.35
N ALA A 91 -6.57 30.64 9.24
CA ALA A 91 -5.72 31.50 10.08
C ALA A 91 -4.20 31.16 10.15
N ALA A 92 -3.45 32.10 10.74
CA ALA A 92 -2.08 32.55 10.42
C ALA A 92 -0.99 31.49 10.15
#